data_AF-A0A2W2AI69-F1
#
_entry.id   AF-A0A2W2AI69-F1
#
_cell.length_a   1.000
_cell.length_b   1.000
_cell.length_c   1.000
_cell.angle_alpha   90.00
_cell.angle_beta   90.00
_cell.angle_gamma   90.00
#
_symmetry.space_group_name_H-M   'P 1'
#
loop_
_entity.id
_entity.type
_entity.pdbx_description
1 polymer ?
#
loop_
_entity_poly.entity_id
_entity_poly.type
_entity_poly.pdbx_seq_one_letter_code
_entity_poly.pdbx_strand_id
1 'polypeptide(L)'
;CSRPPVPHDGCVPADERFRRRGAWTTVREIALDDDDVTMCAGVRVLTPEATALDLLRVRRRFGMRDAEALRGLVVAADLDPSSLGRCLAQAERAPMGRQAQRRFRDTGFDRTDRSPA
;
A
#
# COMPACT_ATOMS: atom_id res chain seq x y z
N CYS A 1 11.05 -20.70 -12.32
CA CYS A 1 10.91 -19.24 -12.15
C CYS A 1 9.44 -18.86 -12.28
N SER A 2 8.81 -18.32 -11.23
CA SER A 2 7.46 -17.75 -11.32
C SER A 2 7.52 -16.50 -12.21
N ARG A 3 6.61 -16.40 -13.19
CA ARG A 3 6.46 -15.13 -13.93
C ARG A 3 6.03 -14.04 -12.95
N PRO A 4 6.56 -12.82 -13.07
CA PRO A 4 6.12 -11.72 -12.21
C PRO A 4 4.64 -11.46 -12.46
N PRO A 5 3.89 -11.05 -11.42
CA PRO A 5 2.47 -10.76 -11.57
C PRO A 5 2.27 -9.63 -12.59
N VAL A 6 1.37 -9.86 -13.53
CA VAL A 6 0.92 -8.89 -14.52
C VAL A 6 -0.59 -8.64 -14.34
N PRO A 7 -1.08 -7.40 -14.52
CA PRO A 7 -0.32 -6.18 -14.83
C PRO A 7 0.53 -5.68 -13.64
N HIS A 8 1.56 -4.89 -13.94
CA HIS A 8 2.34 -4.15 -12.93
C HIS A 8 1.61 -2.87 -12.54
N ASP A 9 1.56 -2.58 -11.24
CA ASP A 9 1.08 -1.30 -10.73
C ASP A 9 2.27 -0.34 -10.55
N GLY A 10 2.24 0.79 -11.25
CA GLY A 10 3.24 1.84 -11.18
C GLY A 10 2.67 3.12 -10.57
N CYS A 11 3.52 3.86 -9.85
CA CYS A 11 3.22 5.20 -9.36
C CYS A 11 4.25 6.16 -9.92
N VAL A 12 3.82 7.36 -10.28
CA VAL A 12 4.72 8.45 -10.69
C VAL A 12 4.41 9.69 -9.88
N PRO A 13 5.41 10.54 -9.58
CA PRO A 13 5.17 11.86 -9.01
C PRO A 13 4.21 12.65 -9.91
N ALA A 14 3.39 13.51 -9.30
CA ALA A 14 2.34 14.26 -10.01
C ALA A 14 2.85 15.09 -11.21
N ASP A 15 4.12 15.52 -11.16
CA ASP A 15 4.73 16.36 -12.20
C ASP A 15 5.54 15.58 -13.25
N GLU A 16 5.60 14.24 -13.16
CA GLU A 16 6.36 13.41 -14.09
C GLU A 16 5.49 12.83 -15.23
N ARG A 17 5.92 13.05 -16.48
CA ARG A 17 5.29 12.43 -17.65
C ARG A 17 5.78 11.00 -17.87
N PHE A 18 4.93 10.02 -17.57
CA PHE A 18 5.19 8.61 -17.85
C PHE A 18 4.90 8.23 -19.30
N ARG A 19 5.91 7.76 -20.05
CA ARG A 19 5.68 7.05 -21.32
C ARG A 19 5.37 5.58 -21.03
N ARG A 20 4.13 5.17 -21.28
CA ARG A 20 3.69 3.77 -21.11
C ARG A 20 4.52 2.83 -21.98
N ARG A 21 5.40 2.05 -21.36
CA ARG A 21 6.16 0.98 -22.05
C ARG A 21 5.40 -0.34 -21.90
N GLY A 22 4.57 -0.67 -22.89
CA GLY A 22 3.82 -1.94 -22.95
C GLY A 22 2.38 -1.87 -22.41
N ALA A 23 1.59 -2.91 -22.68
CA ALA A 23 0.14 -2.96 -22.38
C ALA A 23 -0.19 -3.25 -20.91
N TRP A 24 0.80 -3.55 -20.07
CA TRP A 24 0.62 -4.22 -18.79
C TRP A 24 0.93 -3.34 -17.57
N THR A 25 0.93 -2.02 -17.71
CA THR A 25 1.15 -1.09 -16.58
C THR A 25 -0.09 -0.23 -16.35
N THR A 26 -0.58 -0.21 -15.12
CA THR A 26 -1.55 0.77 -14.62
C THR A 26 -0.77 1.87 -13.90
N VAL A 27 -1.04 3.13 -14.22
CA VAL A 27 -0.37 4.29 -13.60
C VAL A 27 -1.39 5.11 -12.83
N ARG A 28 -1.00 5.55 -11.65
CA ARG A 28 -1.78 6.46 -10.82
C ARG A 28 -0.87 7.55 -10.25
N GLU A 29 -1.40 8.75 -10.24
CA GLU A 29 -0.75 9.90 -9.62
C GLU A 29 -1.07 9.89 -8.12
N ILE A 30 -0.02 9.89 -7.32
CA ILE A 30 -0.10 10.02 -5.86
C ILE A 30 1.01 10.95 -5.39
N ALA A 31 0.75 11.68 -4.31
CA ALA A 31 1.81 12.38 -3.59
C ALA A 31 2.73 11.34 -2.93
N LEU A 32 4.02 11.43 -3.22
CA LEU A 32 5.08 10.61 -2.65
C LEU A 32 6.16 11.52 -2.11
N ASP A 33 6.59 11.25 -0.88
CA ASP A 33 7.79 11.84 -0.30
C ASP A 33 9.00 10.92 -0.56
N ASP A 34 10.22 11.43 -0.36
CA ASP A 34 11.43 10.65 -0.59
C ASP A 34 11.49 9.40 0.32
N ASP A 35 10.95 9.51 1.54
CA ASP A 35 10.86 8.41 2.52
C ASP A 35 9.84 7.32 2.12
N ASP A 36 8.95 7.60 1.17
CA ASP A 36 7.98 6.62 0.67
C ASP A 36 8.60 5.64 -0.35
N VAL A 37 9.83 5.90 -0.80
CA VAL A 37 10.46 5.19 -1.91
C VAL A 37 11.78 4.54 -1.48
N THR A 38 11.99 3.29 -1.89
CA THR A 38 13.24 2.56 -1.69
C THR A 38 13.74 1.93 -2.99
N MET A 39 14.99 1.49 -2.99
CA MET A 39 15.63 0.82 -4.14
C MET A 39 15.61 -0.70 -3.95
N CYS A 40 14.98 -1.41 -4.88
CA CYS A 40 14.98 -2.87 -4.94
C CYS A 40 15.53 -3.33 -6.29
N ALA A 41 16.69 -4.01 -6.28
CA ALA A 41 17.36 -4.50 -7.48
C ALA A 41 17.53 -3.43 -8.60
N GLY A 42 17.86 -2.19 -8.22
CA GLY A 42 18.02 -1.07 -9.15
C GLY A 42 16.72 -0.40 -9.61
N VAL A 43 15.58 -0.79 -9.05
CA VAL A 43 14.26 -0.21 -9.35
C VAL A 43 13.73 0.55 -8.13
N ARG A 44 13.19 1.75 -8.36
CA ARG A 44 12.46 2.51 -7.34
C ARG A 44 11.12 1.85 -7.09
N VAL A 45 10.86 1.46 -5.85
CA VAL A 45 9.60 0.86 -5.39
C VAL A 45 9.12 1.58 -4.14
N LEU A 46 7.84 1.46 -3.82
CA LEU A 46 7.35 1.96 -2.53
C LEU A 46 7.98 1.16 -1.38
N THR A 47 8.22 1.83 -0.26
CA THR A 47 8.52 1.13 0.99
C THR A 47 7.35 0.22 1.38
N PRO A 48 7.57 -0.82 2.20
CA PRO A 48 6.49 -1.67 2.67
C PRO A 48 5.36 -0.87 3.35
N GLU A 49 5.69 0.13 4.16
CA GLU A 49 4.72 1.03 4.80
C GLU A 49 3.92 1.83 3.76
N ALA A 50 4.61 2.47 2.81
CA ALA A 50 3.96 3.22 1.74
C ALA A 50 3.06 2.32 0.90
N THR A 51 3.51 1.09 0.60
CA THR A 51 2.73 0.05 -0.10
C THR A 51 1.47 -0.35 0.68
N ALA A 52 1.58 -0.53 2.00
CA ALA A 52 0.44 -0.88 2.85
C ALA A 52 -0.62 0.24 2.87
N LEU A 53 -0.19 1.48 3.10
CA LEU A 53 -1.06 2.66 3.04
C LEU A 53 -1.69 2.81 1.65
N ASP A 54 -0.94 2.44 0.63
CA ASP A 54 -1.38 2.55 -0.73
C ASP A 54 -2.49 1.54 -1.11
N LEU A 55 -2.28 0.26 -0.75
CA LEU A 55 -3.26 -0.80 -0.90
C LEU A 55 -4.58 -0.44 -0.21
N LEU A 56 -4.51 0.23 0.95
CA LEU A 56 -5.69 0.67 1.69
C LEU A 56 -6.39 1.87 1.02
N ARG A 57 -5.68 2.70 0.27
CA ARG A 57 -6.21 3.89 -0.42
C ARG A 57 -6.66 3.64 -1.86
N VAL A 58 -6.54 2.41 -2.38
CA VAL A 58 -6.97 2.09 -3.76
C VAL A 58 -8.41 2.52 -4.05
N ARG A 59 -8.64 3.17 -5.20
CA ARG A 59 -9.98 3.64 -5.59
C ARG A 59 -10.92 2.52 -6.01
N ARG A 60 -10.36 1.39 -6.47
CA ARG A 60 -11.14 0.17 -6.76
C ARG A 60 -11.70 -0.46 -5.48
N ARG A 61 -12.63 -1.41 -5.65
CA ARG A 61 -13.13 -2.22 -4.55
C ARG A 61 -11.95 -2.94 -3.88
N PHE A 62 -11.82 -2.74 -2.57
CA PHE A 62 -10.93 -3.50 -1.70
C PHE A 62 -11.61 -4.81 -1.35
N GLY A 63 -10.96 -5.92 -1.70
CA GLY A 63 -11.49 -7.28 -1.54
C GLY A 63 -10.57 -8.19 -0.73
N MET A 64 -10.95 -9.46 -0.64
CA MET A 64 -10.22 -10.48 0.12
C MET A 64 -8.75 -10.60 -0.29
N ARG A 65 -8.48 -10.58 -1.61
CA ARG A 65 -7.10 -10.63 -2.13
C ARG A 65 -6.24 -9.45 -1.67
N ASP A 66 -6.83 -8.26 -1.54
CA ASP A 66 -6.10 -7.08 -1.07
C ASP A 66 -5.81 -7.18 0.43
N ALA A 67 -6.75 -7.71 1.20
CA ALA A 67 -6.56 -7.98 2.62
C ALA A 67 -5.49 -9.05 2.87
N GLU A 68 -5.47 -10.12 2.07
CA GLU A 68 -4.43 -11.15 2.11
C GLU A 68 -3.06 -10.60 1.73
N ALA A 69 -2.98 -9.80 0.66
CA ALA A 69 -1.75 -9.14 0.25
C ALA A 69 -1.21 -8.20 1.34
N LEU A 70 -2.09 -7.41 1.97
CA LEU A 70 -1.73 -6.53 3.08
C LEU A 70 -1.23 -7.31 4.30
N ARG A 71 -1.89 -8.42 4.66
CA ARG A 71 -1.40 -9.31 5.75
C ARG A 71 -0.05 -9.94 5.43
N GLY A 72 0.11 -10.44 4.21
CA GLY A 72 1.39 -11.00 3.75
C GLY A 72 2.50 -9.96 3.80
N LEU A 73 2.22 -8.73 3.40
CA LEU A 73 3.17 -7.62 3.47
C LEU A 73 3.56 -7.27 4.90
N VAL A 74 2.57 -7.14 5.80
CA VAL A 74 2.81 -6.86 7.23
C VAL A 74 3.70 -7.92 7.86
N VAL A 75 3.45 -9.20 7.58
CA VAL A 75 4.25 -10.31 8.11
C VAL A 75 5.65 -10.35 7.47
N ALA A 76 5.73 -10.20 6.15
CA ALA A 76 7.00 -10.35 5.42
C ALA A 76 7.99 -9.20 5.68
N ALA A 77 7.48 -7.99 5.94
CA ALA A 77 8.28 -6.81 6.20
C ALA A 77 8.35 -6.44 7.70
N ASP A 78 7.82 -7.30 8.59
CA ASP A 78 7.78 -7.07 10.04
C ASP A 78 7.21 -5.70 10.43
N LEU A 79 6.10 -5.33 9.78
CA LEU A 79 5.47 -4.03 9.99
C LEU A 79 4.66 -4.03 11.28
N ASP A 80 4.86 -2.99 12.10
CA ASP A 80 4.00 -2.71 13.23
C ASP A 80 2.64 -2.14 12.75
N PRO A 81 1.52 -2.86 12.95
CA PRO A 81 0.21 -2.37 12.54
C PRO A 81 -0.21 -1.08 13.27
N SER A 82 0.27 -0.85 14.50
CA SER A 82 -0.06 0.37 15.25
C SER A 82 0.51 1.61 14.56
N SER A 83 1.71 1.49 13.98
CA SER A 83 2.33 2.54 13.18
C SER A 83 1.54 2.84 11.91
N LEU A 84 1.03 1.82 11.21
CA LEU A 84 0.12 2.01 10.08
C LEU A 84 -1.16 2.75 10.51
N GLY A 85 -1.73 2.37 11.66
CA GLY A 85 -2.89 3.05 12.25
C GLY A 85 -2.66 4.54 12.48
N ARG A 86 -1.49 4.91 13.03
CA ARG A 86 -1.10 6.32 13.24
C ARG A 86 -0.97 7.09 11.92
N CYS A 87 -0.29 6.51 10.92
CA CYS A 87 -0.17 7.12 9.60
C CYS A 87 -1.53 7.36 8.94
N LEU A 88 -2.44 6.38 9.04
CA LEU A 88 -3.81 6.52 8.52
C LEU A 88 -4.63 7.57 9.26
N ALA A 89 -4.43 7.73 10.57
CA ALA A 89 -5.07 8.78 11.36
C ALA A 89 -4.62 10.17 10.90
N GLN A 90 -3.31 10.35 10.69
CA GLN A 90 -2.73 11.60 10.17
C GLN A 90 -3.24 11.91 8.75
N ALA A 91 -3.41 10.88 7.92
CA ALA A 91 -3.88 11.00 6.54
C ALA A 91 -5.40 10.95 6.36
N GLU A 92 -6.22 11.11 7.42
CA GLU A 92 -7.69 10.96 7.33
C GLU A 92 -8.31 11.85 6.23
N ARG A 93 -7.81 13.08 6.13
CA ARG A 93 -8.31 14.11 5.20
C ARG A 93 -7.77 13.96 3.77
N ALA A 94 -6.80 13.07 3.55
CA ALA A 94 -6.31 12.77 2.22
C ALA A 94 -7.40 12.03 1.40
N PRO A 95 -7.31 12.04 0.07
CA PRO A 95 -8.18 11.22 -0.76
C PRO A 95 -8.21 9.77 -0.26
N MET A 96 -9.41 9.23 -0.08
CA MET A 96 -9.66 7.87 0.42
C MET A 96 -9.26 7.63 1.89
N GLY A 97 -8.81 8.64 2.66
CA GLY A 97 -8.29 8.47 4.02
C GLY A 97 -9.25 7.78 4.99
N ARG A 98 -10.49 8.26 5.10
CA ARG A 98 -11.55 7.60 5.91
C ARG A 98 -11.86 6.18 5.47
N GLN A 99 -11.85 5.94 4.16
CA GLN A 99 -12.11 4.60 3.62
C GLN A 99 -10.94 3.65 3.90
N ALA A 100 -9.70 4.16 3.83
CA ALA A 100 -8.49 3.43 4.19
C ALA A 100 -8.50 3.04 5.67
N GLN A 101 -8.85 3.95 6.58
CA GLN A 101 -9.03 3.64 8.01
C GLN A 101 -10.11 2.58 8.25
N ARG A 102 -11.26 2.69 7.57
CA ARG A 102 -12.31 1.66 7.66
C ARG A 102 -11.80 0.30 7.20
N ARG A 103 -11.14 0.24 6.04
CA ARG A 103 -10.54 -0.98 5.49
C ARG A 103 -9.51 -1.57 6.44
N PHE A 104 -8.66 -0.73 7.04
CA PHE A 104 -7.67 -1.15 8.03
C PHE A 104 -8.34 -1.79 9.24
N ARG A 105 -9.39 -1.20 9.80
CA ARG A 105 -10.16 -1.84 10.91
C ARG A 105 -10.75 -3.19 10.51
N ASP A 106 -11.26 -3.31 9.29
CA ASP A 106 -11.84 -4.56 8.77
C ASP A 106 -10.80 -5.69 8.63
N THR A 107 -9.50 -5.38 8.59
CA THR A 107 -8.43 -6.41 8.50
C THR A 107 -8.26 -7.21 9.80
N GLY A 108 -8.60 -6.60 10.94
CA GLY A 108 -8.45 -7.19 12.28
C GLY A 108 -7.08 -7.00 12.94
N PHE A 109 -6.14 -6.25 12.36
CA PHE A 109 -4.82 -6.03 12.98
C PHE A 109 -4.91 -5.38 14.38
N ASP A 110 -5.87 -4.48 14.58
CA ASP A 110 -6.15 -3.82 15.86
C ASP A 110 -6.62 -4.78 16.98
N ARG A 111 -6.97 -6.03 16.63
CA ARG A 111 -7.45 -7.04 17.60
C ARG A 111 -6.37 -7.97 18.13
N THR A 112 -5.17 -7.98 17.53
CA THR A 112 -4.14 -8.97 17.85
C THR A 112 -3.43 -8.70 19.20
N ASP A 113 -3.69 -7.55 19.83
CA ASP A 113 -3.21 -7.21 21.18
C ASP A 113 -4.10 -7.75 22.33
N ARG A 114 -5.17 -8.51 22.04
CA ARG A 114 -5.93 -9.22 23.07
C ARG A 114 -5.75 -10.73 22.93
N SER A 115 -4.60 -11.25 23.36
CA SER A 115 -4.59 -12.61 23.90
C SER A 115 -5.20 -12.57 25.30
N PRO A 116 -6.18 -13.45 25.63
CA PRO A 116 -6.58 -13.65 27.01
C PRO A 116 -5.43 -14.32 27.76
N ALA A 117 -5.05 -13.73 28.89
CA ALA A 117 -4.26 -14.42 29.91
C ALA A 117 -5.06 -15.57 30.54
#